data_AF-A0A7V5IED6-F1
#
_entry.id   AF-A0A7V5IED6-F1
#
_cell.length_a   1.000
_cell.length_b   1.000
_cell.length_c   1.000
_cell.angle_alpha   90.00
_cell.angle_beta   90.00
_cell.angle_gamma   90.00
#
_symmetry.space_group_name_H-M   'P 1'
#
loop_
_entity.id
_entity.type
_entity.pdbx_description
1 polymer ?
#
loop_
_entity_poly.entity_id
_entity_poly.type
_entity_poly.pdbx_seq_one_letter_code
_entity_poly.pdbx_strand_id
1 'polypeptide(L)'
;MKKIASFGLVSLLTIIIGCREFGKVDQGRVVDYDKGKRVCTIIRDKSNDPKNPDYSFLPPLTYELPKNPQEMGPEPRVGLRMKLDPQKKEIIIFDPAIQNFKTITYLPIEQKENVKKDDPQLLDKETKQPRKFPIVDREKKTITIYSKSQKLLLTFTLPDDYFNLPEYTWEEGDEVRIYYKEAGKALRFMNVTQTDIYKK
;
A
#
# COMPACT_ATOMS: atom_id res chain seq x y z
N MET A 1 -60.04 20.12 -53.47
CA MET A 1 -60.91 19.53 -52.43
C MET A 1 -60.26 18.26 -51.90
N LYS A 2 -60.25 18.14 -50.57
CA LYS A 2 -60.08 16.93 -49.73
C LYS A 2 -58.74 16.14 -49.75
N LYS A 3 -58.10 16.23 -48.58
CA LYS A 3 -57.07 15.41 -47.94
C LYS A 3 -57.36 13.91 -48.05
N ILE A 4 -56.31 13.08 -48.14
CA ILE A 4 -56.13 11.91 -47.24
C ILE A 4 -54.64 11.80 -46.92
N ALA A 5 -54.35 11.82 -45.62
CA ALA A 5 -53.04 11.60 -45.03
C ALA A 5 -52.76 10.10 -44.90
N SER A 6 -51.51 9.67 -45.11
CA SER A 6 -51.02 8.41 -44.60
C SER A 6 -49.74 8.66 -43.79
N PHE A 7 -49.88 8.41 -42.50
CA PHE A 7 -48.86 8.39 -41.46
C PHE A 7 -47.76 7.39 -41.81
N GLY A 8 -46.57 7.89 -42.14
CA GLY A 8 -45.34 7.09 -42.10
C GLY A 8 -44.75 7.16 -40.70
N LEU A 9 -45.06 6.18 -39.86
CA LEU A 9 -44.49 6.04 -38.52
C LEU A 9 -43.01 5.64 -38.65
N VAL A 10 -42.11 6.62 -38.68
CA VAL A 10 -40.66 6.40 -38.54
C VAL A 10 -40.40 6.06 -37.07
N SER A 11 -40.41 4.78 -36.74
CA SER A 11 -39.93 4.28 -35.46
C SER A 11 -38.39 4.32 -35.47
N LEU A 12 -37.84 5.45 -35.04
CA LEU A 12 -36.42 5.62 -34.80
C LEU A 12 -36.09 4.85 -33.51
N LEU A 13 -35.67 3.59 -33.62
CA LEU A 13 -35.03 2.87 -32.53
C LEU A 13 -33.71 3.57 -32.19
N THR A 14 -33.76 4.53 -31.27
CA THR A 14 -32.58 4.99 -30.55
C THR A 14 -32.10 3.84 -29.67
N ILE A 15 -31.12 3.08 -30.18
CA ILE A 15 -30.31 2.17 -29.37
C ILE A 15 -29.48 3.06 -28.44
N ILE A 16 -29.98 3.33 -27.24
CA ILE A 16 -29.16 3.87 -26.16
C ILE A 16 -28.27 2.71 -25.73
N ILE A 17 -27.13 2.55 -26.39
CA ILE A 17 -26.02 1.75 -25.86
C ILE A 17 -25.62 2.48 -24.59
N GLY A 18 -26.07 1.96 -23.44
CA GLY A 18 -25.63 2.42 -22.13
C GLY A 18 -24.10 2.34 -22.10
N CYS A 19 -23.45 3.49 -22.23
CA CYS A 19 -22.03 3.64 -22.01
C CYS A 19 -21.81 3.34 -20.53
N ARG A 20 -21.61 2.06 -20.18
CA ARG A 20 -21.27 1.67 -18.82
C ARG A 20 -19.91 2.31 -18.55
N GLU A 21 -19.88 3.39 -17.79
CA GLU A 21 -18.62 3.93 -17.28
C GLU A 21 -17.91 2.82 -16.51
N PHE A 22 -16.83 2.33 -17.11
CA PHE A 22 -15.95 1.37 -16.48
C PHE A 22 -15.30 2.08 -15.30
N GLY A 23 -15.41 1.48 -14.10
CA GLY A 23 -14.72 2.00 -12.93
C GLY A 23 -13.20 2.00 -13.11
N LYS A 24 -12.54 2.82 -12.31
CA LYS A 24 -11.10 3.00 -12.27
C LYS A 24 -10.47 2.09 -11.23
N VAL A 25 -9.17 1.85 -11.38
CA VAL A 25 -8.39 1.06 -10.45
C VAL A 25 -7.23 1.89 -9.96
N ASP A 26 -7.07 1.95 -8.65
CA ASP A 26 -5.87 2.44 -7.99
C ASP A 26 -5.18 1.30 -7.26
N GLN A 27 -3.85 1.30 -7.30
CA GLN A 27 -3.03 0.37 -6.55
C GLN A 27 -1.96 1.15 -5.80
N GLY A 28 -1.62 0.74 -4.59
CA GLY A 28 -0.55 1.38 -3.85
C GLY A 28 -0.40 0.87 -2.42
N ARG A 29 0.56 1.49 -1.73
CA ARG A 29 0.99 1.11 -0.37
C ARG A 29 0.17 1.82 0.68
N VAL A 30 -0.32 1.07 1.67
CA VAL A 30 -1.15 1.60 2.77
C VAL A 30 -0.32 2.37 3.78
N VAL A 31 -0.67 3.63 3.99
CA VAL A 31 -0.02 4.55 4.95
C VAL A 31 -0.92 4.95 6.11
N ASP A 32 -2.23 4.70 6.01
CA ASP A 32 -3.17 4.81 7.14
C ASP A 32 -4.37 3.89 6.95
N TYR A 33 -4.93 3.40 8.05
CA TYR A 33 -6.12 2.55 8.06
C TYR A 33 -6.92 2.72 9.36
N ASP A 34 -8.12 3.27 9.25
CA ASP A 34 -9.07 3.40 10.34
C ASP A 34 -10.19 2.36 10.15
N LYS A 35 -10.10 1.25 10.87
CA LYS A 35 -11.11 0.18 10.85
C LYS A 35 -12.48 0.65 11.34
N GLY A 36 -12.52 1.55 12.32
CA GLY A 36 -13.76 2.07 12.89
C GLY A 36 -14.52 2.96 11.91
N LYS A 37 -13.79 3.84 11.21
CA LYS A 37 -14.35 4.69 10.15
C LYS A 37 -14.45 4.00 8.79
N ARG A 38 -13.85 2.81 8.66
CA ARG A 38 -13.71 2.07 7.39
C ARG A 38 -13.04 2.93 6.32
N VAL A 39 -11.91 3.54 6.66
CA VAL A 39 -11.16 4.42 5.77
C VAL A 39 -9.75 3.88 5.59
N CYS A 40 -9.25 3.87 4.36
CA CYS A 40 -7.88 3.48 4.03
C CYS A 40 -7.21 4.58 3.20
N THR A 41 -5.98 4.93 3.55
CA THR A 41 -5.18 5.91 2.82
C THR A 41 -3.95 5.23 2.24
N ILE A 42 -3.70 5.50 0.95
CA ILE A 42 -2.60 4.90 0.19
C ILE A 42 -1.71 5.96 -0.45
N ILE A 43 -0.46 5.59 -0.67
CA ILE A 43 0.41 6.23 -1.67
C ILE A 43 0.31 5.39 -2.94
N ARG A 44 -0.28 5.97 -3.99
CA ARG A 44 -0.48 5.28 -5.27
C ARG A 44 0.87 4.89 -5.88
N ASP A 45 0.97 3.65 -6.36
CA ASP A 45 2.08 3.21 -7.21
C ASP A 45 1.91 3.81 -8.62
N LYS A 46 2.92 4.57 -9.07
CA LYS A 46 2.97 5.15 -10.42
C LYS A 46 3.59 4.20 -11.44
N SER A 47 4.20 3.12 -10.99
CA SER A 47 4.87 2.15 -11.85
C SER A 47 3.87 1.24 -12.56
N ASN A 48 4.22 0.85 -13.77
CA ASN A 48 3.54 -0.25 -14.47
C ASN A 48 4.25 -1.60 -14.23
N ASP A 49 5.35 -1.61 -13.48
CA ASP A 49 6.12 -2.81 -13.12
C ASP A 49 5.90 -3.17 -11.64
N PRO A 50 5.12 -4.22 -11.34
CA PRO A 50 4.87 -4.66 -9.96
C PRO A 50 6.13 -5.06 -9.19
N LYS A 51 7.25 -5.35 -9.87
CA LYS A 51 8.53 -5.70 -9.22
C LYS A 51 9.30 -4.46 -8.78
N ASN A 52 9.02 -3.31 -9.39
CA ASN A 52 9.73 -2.05 -9.17
C ASN A 52 8.69 -0.92 -9.00
N PRO A 53 7.99 -0.88 -7.85
CA PRO A 53 6.98 0.13 -7.59
C PRO A 53 7.60 1.54 -7.43
N ASP A 54 6.83 2.57 -7.80
CA ASP A 54 7.14 3.99 -7.65
C ASP A 54 6.12 4.66 -6.71
N TYR A 55 6.44 4.72 -5.42
CA TYR A 55 5.62 5.35 -4.38
C TYR A 55 5.93 6.85 -4.20
N SER A 56 6.12 7.59 -5.29
CA SER A 56 6.34 9.06 -5.27
C SER A 56 5.07 9.89 -5.43
N PHE A 57 3.88 9.27 -5.46
CA PHE A 57 2.61 9.96 -5.70
C PHE A 57 2.13 10.74 -4.48
N LEU A 58 1.92 12.05 -4.63
CA LEU A 58 1.25 12.93 -3.67
C LEU A 58 0.16 13.76 -4.36
N PRO A 59 -0.91 14.16 -3.64
CA PRO A 59 -1.21 13.80 -2.25
C PRO A 59 -1.59 12.31 -2.09
N PRO A 60 -1.53 11.76 -0.87
CA PRO A 60 -2.06 10.42 -0.62
C PRO A 60 -3.55 10.35 -0.97
N LEU A 61 -4.02 9.16 -1.33
CA LEU A 61 -5.41 8.93 -1.72
C LEU A 61 -6.14 8.20 -0.60
N THR A 62 -7.26 8.77 -0.16
CA THR A 62 -8.09 8.21 0.90
C THR A 62 -9.39 7.66 0.33
N TYR A 63 -9.79 6.47 0.76
CA TYR A 63 -11.04 5.82 0.35
C TYR A 63 -11.87 5.37 1.54
N GLU A 64 -13.16 5.63 1.47
CA GLU A 64 -14.17 4.87 2.22
C GLU A 64 -14.23 3.44 1.67
N LEU A 65 -14.14 2.46 2.57
CA LEU A 65 -14.12 1.04 2.21
C LEU A 65 -15.53 0.47 2.00
N PRO A 66 -15.68 -0.54 1.13
CA PRO A 66 -17.00 -1.11 0.80
C PRO A 66 -17.67 -1.64 2.06
N LYS A 67 -18.98 -1.41 2.23
CA LYS A 67 -19.74 -1.91 3.39
C LYS A 67 -19.92 -3.43 3.35
N ASN A 68 -20.10 -3.99 2.15
CA ASN A 68 -20.24 -5.43 1.94
C ASN A 68 -18.88 -6.13 2.15
N PRO A 69 -18.75 -7.04 3.12
CA PRO A 69 -17.50 -7.79 3.34
C PRO A 69 -17.05 -8.62 2.14
N GLN A 70 -17.96 -9.05 1.25
CA GLN A 70 -17.60 -9.81 0.04
C GLN A 70 -16.84 -8.96 -0.99
N GLU A 71 -16.91 -7.64 -0.88
CA GLU A 71 -16.15 -6.72 -1.74
C GLU A 71 -14.84 -6.25 -1.07
N MET A 72 -14.49 -6.84 0.07
CA MET A 72 -13.21 -6.63 0.74
C MET A 72 -12.38 -7.92 0.81
N GLY A 73 -11.09 -7.81 0.52
CA GLY A 73 -10.08 -8.78 0.92
C GLY A 73 -9.68 -8.63 2.39
N PRO A 74 -8.59 -9.30 2.82
CA PRO A 74 -8.03 -9.15 4.16
C PRO A 74 -7.77 -7.68 4.53
N GLU A 75 -7.91 -7.36 5.82
CA GLU A 75 -7.61 -6.02 6.32
C GLU A 75 -6.13 -5.66 6.06
N PRO A 76 -5.84 -4.42 5.62
CA PRO A 76 -4.47 -4.01 5.34
C PRO A 76 -3.68 -3.74 6.61
N ARG A 77 -2.37 -3.96 6.52
CA ARG A 77 -1.41 -3.47 7.52
C ARG A 77 -0.81 -2.14 7.06
N VAL A 78 -0.72 -1.20 7.99
CA VAL A 78 -0.12 0.12 7.76
C VAL A 78 1.40 0.01 7.83
N GLY A 79 2.10 0.74 6.97
CA GLY A 79 3.54 0.93 7.11
C GLY A 79 4.01 2.17 6.36
N LEU A 80 4.83 2.99 7.01
CA LEU A 80 5.21 4.31 6.48
C LEU A 80 6.49 4.28 5.65
N ARG A 81 7.27 3.19 5.68
CA ARG A 81 8.50 3.09 4.89
C ARG A 81 8.15 2.91 3.42
N MET A 82 8.48 3.91 2.60
CA MET A 82 8.26 3.91 1.15
C MET A 82 9.44 3.34 0.40
N LYS A 83 10.66 3.58 0.89
CA LYS A 83 11.90 3.10 0.27
C LYS A 83 12.98 2.82 1.31
N LEU A 84 13.77 1.77 1.05
CA LEU A 84 15.06 1.52 1.70
C LEU A 84 16.14 1.51 0.62
N ASP A 85 17.11 2.42 0.74
CA ASP A 85 18.29 2.51 -0.11
C ASP A 85 19.55 2.24 0.72
N PRO A 86 20.02 0.97 0.77
CA PRO A 86 21.15 0.62 1.63
C PRO A 86 22.49 1.14 1.12
N GLN A 87 22.60 1.45 -0.17
CA GLN A 87 23.82 2.00 -0.76
C GLN A 87 24.01 3.46 -0.34
N LYS A 88 22.92 4.24 -0.35
CA LYS A 88 22.93 5.64 0.10
C LYS A 88 22.79 5.78 1.62
N LYS A 89 22.44 4.70 2.32
CA LYS A 89 22.09 4.69 3.75
C LYS A 89 20.90 5.59 4.03
N GLU A 90 19.91 5.54 3.15
CA GLU A 90 18.71 6.36 3.21
C GLU A 90 17.45 5.49 3.36
N ILE A 91 16.52 6.00 4.16
CA ILE A 91 15.16 5.49 4.25
C ILE A 91 14.23 6.65 3.89
N ILE A 92 13.29 6.41 2.99
CA ILE A 92 12.21 7.36 2.71
C ILE A 92 10.96 6.86 3.43
N ILE A 93 10.38 7.70 4.28
CA ILE A 93 9.09 7.46 4.94
C ILE A 93 8.04 8.46 4.45
N PHE A 94 6.78 8.08 4.50
CA PHE A 94 5.67 9.02 4.48
C PHE A 94 5.46 9.56 5.90
N ASP A 95 5.45 10.89 6.05
CA ASP A 95 5.19 11.57 7.32
C ASP A 95 3.74 12.05 7.34
N PRO A 96 2.86 11.43 8.14
CA PRO A 96 1.44 11.76 8.18
C PRO A 96 1.16 13.17 8.75
N ALA A 97 2.09 13.73 9.54
CA ALA A 97 1.89 15.06 10.14
C ALA A 97 2.00 16.18 9.10
N ILE A 98 2.90 16.01 8.12
CA ILE A 98 3.12 17.00 7.04
C ILE A 98 2.56 16.54 5.69
N GLN A 99 1.96 15.35 5.62
CA GLN A 99 1.41 14.75 4.40
C GLN A 99 2.42 14.69 3.24
N ASN A 100 3.69 14.42 3.56
CA ASN A 100 4.79 14.46 2.60
C ASN A 100 5.84 13.39 2.92
N PHE A 101 6.80 13.19 2.02
CA PHE A 101 7.91 12.27 2.23
C PHE A 101 9.05 12.92 3.03
N LYS A 102 9.67 12.12 3.89
CA LYS A 102 10.88 12.48 4.62
C LYS A 102 11.98 11.48 4.29
N THR A 103 13.08 11.99 3.76
CA THR A 103 14.32 11.21 3.58
C THR A 103 15.12 11.27 4.87
N ILE A 104 15.50 10.11 5.38
CA ILE A 104 16.24 9.94 6.62
C ILE A 104 17.54 9.20 6.30
N THR A 105 18.67 9.87 6.52
CA THR A 105 19.97 9.21 6.51
C THR A 105 20.17 8.47 7.83
N TYR A 106 20.48 7.18 7.77
CA TYR A 106 20.71 6.35 8.95
C TYR A 106 22.19 6.00 9.13
N LEU A 107 22.56 5.63 10.36
CA LEU A 107 23.89 5.08 10.65
C LEU A 107 23.80 3.56 10.75
N PRO A 108 24.35 2.79 9.79
CA PRO A 108 24.33 1.33 9.86
C PRO A 108 25.19 0.84 11.02
N ILE A 109 24.65 -0.10 11.79
CA ILE A 109 25.39 -0.86 12.83
C ILE A 109 25.77 -2.23 12.26
N GLU A 110 24.81 -2.88 11.61
CA GLU A 110 25.00 -4.19 10.99
C GLU A 110 24.15 -4.28 9.72
N GLN A 111 24.75 -4.76 8.63
CA GLN A 111 24.06 -4.99 7.36
C GLN A 111 24.40 -6.39 6.87
N LYS A 112 23.39 -7.23 6.71
CA LYS A 112 23.49 -8.60 6.22
C LYS A 112 22.66 -8.76 4.95
N GLU A 113 23.35 -9.01 3.86
CA GLU A 113 22.76 -9.24 2.54
C GLU A 113 22.53 -10.73 2.29
N ASN A 114 21.71 -11.05 1.29
CA ASN A 114 21.36 -12.41 0.89
C ASN A 114 20.69 -13.24 2.00
N VAL A 115 20.08 -12.59 2.99
CA VAL A 115 19.35 -13.23 4.09
C VAL A 115 17.99 -13.73 3.57
N LYS A 116 17.89 -15.05 3.42
CA LYS A 116 16.66 -15.71 2.94
C LYS A 116 15.59 -15.69 4.03
N LYS A 117 14.32 -15.84 3.62
CA LYS A 117 13.15 -15.78 4.52
C LYS A 117 13.15 -16.86 5.62
N ASP A 118 13.87 -17.94 5.39
CA ASP A 118 14.03 -19.12 6.24
C ASP A 118 15.37 -19.14 6.98
N ASP A 119 16.15 -18.06 6.88
CA ASP A 119 17.44 -17.95 7.56
C ASP A 119 17.23 -18.04 9.09
N PRO A 120 18.00 -18.89 9.81
CA PRO A 120 17.89 -19.04 11.26
C PRO A 120 18.06 -17.73 12.04
N GLN A 121 18.76 -16.74 11.47
CA GLN A 121 18.91 -15.43 12.08
C GLN A 121 17.59 -14.66 12.14
N LEU A 122 16.60 -14.99 11.30
CA LEU A 122 15.27 -14.39 11.38
C LEU A 122 14.40 -15.04 12.46
N LEU A 123 14.88 -16.10 13.11
CA LEU A 123 14.20 -16.77 14.21
C LEU A 123 14.57 -16.17 15.56
N ASP A 124 13.63 -16.19 16.46
CA ASP A 124 13.82 -15.89 17.86
C ASP A 124 14.68 -16.99 18.49
N LYS A 125 15.66 -16.58 19.31
CA LYS A 125 16.69 -17.52 19.80
C LYS A 125 16.10 -18.55 20.76
N GLU A 126 15.08 -18.16 21.53
CA GLU A 126 14.47 -18.96 22.59
C GLU A 126 13.32 -19.80 22.03
N THR A 127 12.36 -19.15 21.37
CA THR A 127 11.13 -19.80 20.90
C THR A 127 11.31 -20.52 19.56
N LYS A 128 12.41 -20.25 18.84
CA LYS A 128 12.67 -20.70 17.46
C LYS A 128 11.59 -20.29 16.45
N GLN A 129 10.72 -19.35 16.81
CA GLN A 129 9.68 -18.81 15.93
C GLN A 129 10.21 -17.61 15.13
N PRO A 130 9.65 -17.29 13.96
CA PRO A 130 10.03 -16.10 13.21
C PRO A 130 9.89 -14.83 14.06
N ARG A 131 10.94 -14.01 14.11
CA ARG A 131 10.91 -12.71 14.79
C ARG A 131 9.97 -11.78 14.04
N LYS A 132 9.21 -11.00 14.80
CA LYS A 132 8.45 -9.88 14.25
C LYS A 132 9.41 -8.71 14.01
N PHE A 133 9.42 -8.20 12.78
CA PHE A 133 10.15 -6.99 12.40
C PHE A 133 9.15 -5.87 12.11
N PRO A 134 9.53 -4.60 12.34
CA PRO A 134 10.80 -4.13 12.90
C PRO A 134 10.95 -4.46 14.39
N ILE A 135 12.20 -4.50 14.85
CA ILE A 135 12.54 -4.54 16.28
C ILE A 135 13.11 -3.17 16.63
N VAL A 136 12.41 -2.42 17.49
CA VAL A 136 12.85 -1.09 17.94
C VAL A 136 13.31 -1.20 19.39
N ASP A 137 14.64 -1.20 19.58
CA ASP A 137 15.25 -1.21 20.91
C ASP A 137 15.54 0.24 21.33
N ARG A 138 14.67 0.79 22.18
CA ARG A 138 14.75 2.19 22.65
C ARG A 138 15.87 2.42 23.66
N GLU A 139 16.32 1.37 24.36
CA GLU A 139 17.43 1.46 25.32
C GLU A 139 18.77 1.50 24.58
N LYS A 140 18.96 0.57 23.63
CA LYS A 140 20.18 0.49 22.82
C LYS A 140 20.17 1.47 21.65
N LYS A 141 19.06 2.18 21.42
CA LYS A 141 18.86 3.09 20.29
C LYS A 141 19.17 2.41 18.96
N THR A 142 18.57 1.25 18.75
CA THR A 142 18.71 0.50 17.48
C THR A 142 17.37 0.12 16.90
N ILE A 143 17.31 0.07 15.57
CA ILE A 143 16.18 -0.43 14.81
C ILE A 143 16.70 -1.55 13.91
N THR A 144 16.11 -2.73 14.02
CA THR A 144 16.38 -3.84 13.11
C THR A 144 15.18 -4.08 12.20
N ILE A 145 15.42 -4.08 10.89
CA ILE A 145 14.42 -4.37 9.85
C ILE A 145 14.87 -5.52 8.98
N TYR A 146 13.90 -6.31 8.52
CA TYR A 146 14.10 -7.30 7.47
C TYR A 146 13.33 -6.88 6.21
N SER A 147 14.02 -6.72 5.09
CA SER A 147 13.41 -6.55 3.76
C SER A 147 13.43 -7.87 3.01
N LYS A 148 12.24 -8.45 2.80
CA LYS A 148 12.09 -9.71 2.06
C LYS A 148 12.44 -9.56 0.57
N SER A 149 12.05 -8.44 -0.04
CA SER A 149 12.31 -8.16 -1.46
C SER A 149 13.80 -7.98 -1.73
N GLN A 150 14.52 -7.28 -0.85
CA GLN A 150 15.96 -7.06 -0.95
C GLN A 150 16.80 -8.17 -0.31
N LYS A 151 16.18 -9.15 0.38
CA LYS A 151 16.88 -10.18 1.19
C LYS A 151 17.91 -9.58 2.13
N LEU A 152 17.50 -8.53 2.83
CA LEU A 152 18.39 -7.67 3.62
C LEU A 152 17.92 -7.64 5.07
N LEU A 153 18.81 -7.98 6.00
CA LEU A 153 18.64 -7.74 7.43
C LEU A 153 19.56 -6.57 7.83
N LEU A 154 18.96 -5.48 8.29
CA LEU A 154 19.66 -4.24 8.60
C LEU A 154 19.36 -3.83 10.04
N THR A 155 20.41 -3.60 10.81
CA THR A 155 20.36 -2.94 12.11
C THR A 155 21.04 -1.58 11.99
N PHE A 156 20.36 -0.53 12.40
CA PHE A 156 20.85 0.84 12.29
C PHE A 156 20.41 1.68 13.49
N THR A 157 21.01 2.86 13.63
CA THR A 157 20.61 3.88 14.61
C THR A 157 20.26 5.20 13.93
N LEU A 158 19.54 6.03 14.67
CA LEU A 158 19.02 7.33 14.26
C LEU A 158 19.11 8.33 15.43
N PRO A 159 18.90 9.63 15.19
CA PRO A 159 18.65 10.58 16.27
C PRO A 159 17.46 10.18 17.16
N ASP A 160 17.49 10.62 18.42
CA ASP A 160 16.55 10.19 19.46
C ASP A 160 15.08 10.42 19.10
N ASP A 161 14.76 11.51 18.40
CA ASP A 161 13.40 11.87 18.02
C ASP A 161 12.70 10.75 17.21
N TYR A 162 13.46 9.97 16.44
CA TYR A 162 12.90 8.91 15.61
C TYR A 162 12.46 7.68 16.41
N PHE A 163 12.96 7.47 17.64
CA PHE A 163 12.56 6.35 18.50
C PHE A 163 11.20 6.56 19.18
N ASN A 164 10.68 7.78 19.12
CA ASN A 164 9.32 8.11 19.56
C ASN A 164 8.28 7.79 18.48
N LEU A 165 8.70 7.53 17.25
CA LEU A 165 7.79 7.15 16.17
C LEU A 165 7.25 5.73 16.39
N PRO A 166 6.00 5.45 15.95
CA PRO A 166 5.43 4.11 16.02
C PRO A 166 6.26 3.09 15.25
N GLU A 167 6.26 1.82 15.68
CA GLU A 167 7.04 0.75 15.05
C GLU A 167 6.70 0.59 13.56
N TYR A 168 5.42 0.68 13.19
CA TYR A 168 4.96 0.59 11.79
C TYR A 168 5.56 1.68 10.89
N THR A 169 6.19 2.72 11.43
CA THR A 169 6.96 3.70 10.64
C THR A 169 8.03 3.01 9.78
N TRP A 170 8.63 1.96 10.30
CA TRP A 170 9.73 1.22 9.66
C TRP A 170 9.24 0.02 8.84
N GLU A 171 7.93 -0.28 8.88
CA GLU A 171 7.30 -1.32 8.08
C GLU A 171 7.00 -0.83 6.67
N GLU A 172 7.00 -1.77 5.72
CA GLU A 172 6.34 -1.57 4.44
C GLU A 172 4.85 -1.88 4.65
N GLY A 173 3.98 -0.90 4.37
CA GLY A 173 2.55 -1.15 4.35
C GLY A 173 2.18 -2.22 3.32
N ASP A 174 1.03 -2.84 3.53
CA ASP A 174 0.50 -3.76 2.52
C ASP A 174 0.16 -2.99 1.23
N GLU A 175 0.32 -3.67 0.10
CA GLU A 175 -0.11 -3.23 -1.21
C GLU A 175 -1.59 -3.58 -1.38
N VAL A 176 -2.39 -2.61 -1.80
CA VAL A 176 -3.84 -2.79 -1.99
C VAL A 176 -4.27 -2.33 -3.37
N ARG A 177 -5.30 -2.97 -3.91
CA ARG A 177 -5.95 -2.61 -5.16
C ARG A 177 -7.39 -2.19 -4.88
N ILE A 178 -7.75 -1.00 -5.35
CA ILE A 178 -9.03 -0.34 -5.09
C ILE A 178 -9.73 -0.11 -6.42
N TYR A 179 -10.89 -0.73 -6.61
CA TYR A 179 -11.79 -0.44 -7.73
C TYR A 179 -12.84 0.56 -7.28
N TYR A 180 -13.05 1.63 -8.04
CA TYR A 180 -13.99 2.69 -7.71
C TYR A 180 -14.65 3.29 -8.95
N LYS A 181 -15.79 3.95 -8.77
CA LYS A 181 -16.43 4.78 -9.80
C LYS A 181 -16.43 6.24 -9.39
N GLU A 182 -16.67 6.49 -8.11
CA GLU A 182 -16.57 7.80 -7.47
C GLU A 182 -15.24 7.89 -6.73
N ALA A 183 -14.50 8.99 -6.91
CA ALA A 183 -13.23 9.20 -6.22
C ALA A 183 -13.44 9.19 -4.70
N GLY A 184 -12.56 8.50 -3.97
CA GLY A 184 -12.66 8.37 -2.52
C GLY A 184 -13.69 7.36 -2.02
N LYS A 185 -14.42 6.65 -2.89
CA LYS A 185 -15.34 5.57 -2.49
C LYS A 185 -15.01 4.27 -3.19
N ALA A 186 -14.45 3.33 -2.45
CA ALA A 186 -14.13 2.01 -2.97
C ALA A 186 -15.42 1.21 -3.21
N LEU A 187 -15.56 0.67 -4.41
CA LEU A 187 -16.52 -0.39 -4.71
C LEU A 187 -15.96 -1.76 -4.37
N ARG A 188 -14.65 -1.97 -4.61
CA ARG A 188 -13.91 -3.17 -4.17
C ARG A 188 -12.57 -2.76 -3.58
N PHE A 189 -12.16 -3.48 -2.55
CA PHE A 189 -10.87 -3.31 -1.88
C PHE A 189 -10.19 -4.66 -1.74
N MET A 190 -9.01 -4.83 -2.32
CA MET A 190 -8.28 -6.10 -2.28
C MET A 190 -6.88 -5.88 -1.73
N ASN A 191 -6.52 -6.61 -0.69
CA ASN A 191 -5.15 -6.62 -0.16
C ASN A 191 -4.29 -7.56 -0.99
N VAL A 192 -3.47 -7.00 -1.89
CA VAL A 192 -2.61 -7.73 -2.83
C VAL A 192 -1.44 -8.39 -2.12
N THR A 193 -0.94 -7.82 -1.02
CA THR A 193 0.14 -8.43 -0.24
C THR A 193 -0.28 -9.73 0.43
N GLN A 194 -1.53 -9.78 0.92
CA GLN A 194 -2.06 -10.95 1.63
C GLN A 194 -2.83 -11.91 0.72
N THR A 195 -3.23 -11.49 -0.48
CA THR A 195 -3.92 -12.34 -1.45
C THR A 195 -2.99 -12.71 -2.59
N ASP A 196 -2.86 -14.01 -2.85
CA ASP A 196 -2.03 -14.52 -3.94
C ASP A 196 -2.75 -14.33 -5.29
N ILE A 197 -2.86 -13.08 -5.76
CA ILE A 197 -3.57 -12.73 -7.00
C ILE A 197 -2.85 -13.21 -8.27
N TYR A 198 -1.66 -13.79 -8.13
CA TYR A 198 -0.81 -14.27 -9.23
C TYR A 198 -0.80 -15.80 -9.37
N LYS A 199 -1.47 -16.53 -8.47
CA LYS A 199 -1.79 -17.94 -8.72
C LYS A 199 -2.97 -18.03 -9.69
N LYS A 200 -2.65 -18.35 -10.93
CA LYS A 200 -3.60 -18.96 -11.88
C LYS A 200 -3.76 -20.44 -11.55
#